data_AF-A0A3B0WUK6-F1
#
_entry.id   AF-A0A3B0WUK6-F1
#
_cell.length_a   1.000
_cell.length_b   1.000
_cell.length_c   1.000
_cell.angle_alpha   90.00
_cell.angle_beta   90.00
_cell.angle_gamma   90.00
#
_symmetry.space_group_name_H-M   'P 1'
#
loop_
_entity.id
_entity.type
_entity.pdbx_description
1 polymer ?
#
loop_
_entity_poly.entity_id
_entity_poly.type
_entity_poly.pdbx_seq_one_letter_code
_entity_poly.pdbx_strand_id
1 'polypeptide(L)'
;MNDDLQRYLDKRIVKARTRTVPYILSRFVQRNMVLVVFSVILLTSLITGFIAQSIQAQRAEIQAEIAIKQSKKAKQAQSEAEELTGFLVDLFNLSNPERASKKEITTNELINKANDKLLAINEPTMSDARFMHTIGSIYTRMDKLQKAKIIIEKSLLTKQSKLDANDDEIISGITQLGLIHRRLKNNDLAEEYL
;
A
#
# COMPACT_ATOMS: atom_id res chain seq x y z
N MET A 1 -12.16 80.94 -1.41
CA MET A 1 -11.63 80.40 -2.69
C MET A 1 -10.24 79.77 -2.53
N ASN A 2 -9.27 80.43 -1.87
CA ASN A 2 -7.88 79.92 -1.77
C ASN A 2 -7.70 78.60 -0.98
N ASP A 3 -8.50 78.33 0.05
CA ASP A 3 -8.35 77.12 0.90
C ASP A 3 -8.64 75.81 0.13
N ASP A 4 -9.59 75.82 -0.82
CA ASP A 4 -9.91 74.63 -1.64
C ASP A 4 -8.87 74.41 -2.76
N LEU A 5 -8.20 75.47 -3.23
CA LEU A 5 -7.11 75.38 -4.20
C LEU A 5 -5.85 74.76 -3.57
N GLN A 6 -5.48 75.19 -2.36
CA GLN A 6 -4.39 74.54 -1.60
C GLN A 6 -4.71 73.09 -1.26
N ARG A 7 -5.96 72.78 -0.87
CA ARG A 7 -6.38 71.38 -0.64
C ARG A 7 -6.26 70.53 -1.91
N TYR A 8 -6.59 71.08 -3.08
CA TYR A 8 -6.44 70.37 -4.34
C TYR A 8 -4.96 70.09 -4.68
N LEU A 9 -4.08 71.08 -4.48
CA LEU A 9 -2.63 70.95 -4.69
C LEU A 9 -1.98 69.97 -3.70
N ASP A 10 -2.39 70.00 -2.43
CA ASP A 10 -1.92 69.10 -1.37
C ASP A 10 -2.56 67.70 -1.42
N LYS A 11 -3.37 67.42 -2.45
CA LYS A 11 -4.13 66.17 -2.62
C LYS A 11 -5.03 65.83 -1.42
N ARG A 12 -5.53 66.85 -0.70
CA ARG A 12 -6.47 66.72 0.42
C ARG A 12 -7.92 66.73 -0.09
N ILE A 13 -8.86 66.30 0.75
CA ILE A 13 -10.29 66.27 0.42
C ILE A 13 -10.78 67.71 0.25
N VAL A 14 -11.28 68.02 -0.96
CA VAL A 14 -11.85 69.32 -1.33
C VAL A 14 -13.27 69.42 -0.75
N LYS A 15 -13.60 70.55 -0.08
CA LYS A 15 -14.89 70.70 0.64
C LYS A 15 -16.09 70.81 -0.30
N ALA A 16 -15.88 71.29 -1.53
CA ALA A 16 -16.93 71.51 -2.52
C ALA A 16 -17.46 70.25 -3.23
N ARG A 17 -16.89 69.06 -3.02
CA ARG A 17 -17.31 67.81 -3.68
C ARG A 17 -17.94 66.84 -2.66
N THR A 18 -19.01 66.15 -3.06
CA THR A 18 -19.63 65.10 -2.24
C THR A 18 -18.59 64.06 -1.84
N ARG A 19 -18.51 63.77 -0.53
CA ARG A 19 -17.62 62.74 0.02
C ARG A 19 -18.06 61.37 -0.47
N THR A 20 -17.52 60.93 -1.61
CA THR A 20 -17.68 59.57 -2.10
C THR A 20 -16.48 58.74 -1.65
N VAL A 21 -16.74 57.53 -1.14
CA VAL A 21 -15.73 56.55 -0.71
C VAL A 21 -14.59 56.40 -1.73
N PRO A 22 -14.84 56.22 -3.05
CA PRO A 22 -13.77 56.10 -4.04
C PRO A 22 -12.91 57.38 -4.18
N TYR A 23 -13.50 58.56 -4.06
CA TYR A 23 -12.77 59.84 -4.16
C TYR A 23 -11.81 60.04 -2.98
N ILE A 24 -12.25 59.68 -1.77
CA ILE A 24 -11.42 59.78 -0.56
C ILE A 24 -10.28 58.77 -0.62
N LEU A 25 -10.56 57.51 -1.00
CA LEU A 25 -9.55 56.47 -1.15
C LEU A 25 -8.47 56.87 -2.17
N SER A 26 -8.88 57.37 -3.34
CA SER A 26 -7.95 57.82 -4.38
C SER A 26 -7.00 58.92 -3.89
N ARG A 27 -7.53 59.92 -3.16
CA ARG A 27 -6.71 61.00 -2.58
C ARG A 27 -5.78 60.51 -1.47
N PHE A 28 -6.24 59.58 -0.63
CA PHE A 28 -5.42 58.96 0.41
C PHE A 28 -4.25 58.17 -0.20
N VAL A 29 -4.53 57.37 -1.22
CA VAL A 29 -3.51 56.60 -1.96
C VAL A 29 -2.50 57.55 -2.60
N GLN A 30 -2.95 58.58 -3.33
CA GLN A 30 -2.06 59.55 -3.98
C GLN A 30 -1.13 60.33 -3.03
N ARG A 31 -1.49 60.43 -1.74
CA ARG A 31 -0.71 61.12 -0.70
C ARG A 31 0.23 60.18 0.04
N ASN A 32 -0.20 58.94 0.29
CA ASN A 32 0.53 57.94 1.07
C ASN A 32 1.03 56.77 0.22
N MET A 33 1.32 56.98 -1.07
CA MET A 33 1.62 55.93 -2.07
C MET A 33 2.67 54.92 -1.58
N VAL A 34 3.76 55.40 -0.99
CA VAL A 34 4.85 54.53 -0.47
C VAL A 34 4.31 53.55 0.57
N LEU A 35 3.59 54.05 1.58
CA LEU A 35 3.03 53.24 2.65
C LEU A 35 1.99 52.24 2.11
N VAL A 36 1.12 52.68 1.20
CA VAL A 36 0.12 51.82 0.56
C VAL A 36 0.77 50.69 -0.25
N VAL A 37 1.80 50.99 -1.06
CA VAL A 37 2.51 49.98 -1.85
C VAL A 37 3.18 48.95 -0.93
N PHE A 38 3.87 49.38 0.12
CA PHE A 38 4.45 48.46 1.11
C PHE A 38 3.39 47.59 1.79
N SER A 39 2.25 48.16 2.18
CA SER A 39 1.14 47.40 2.77
C SER A 39 0.57 46.36 1.81
N VAL A 40 0.40 46.71 0.53
CA VAL A 40 -0.10 45.76 -0.49
C VAL A 40 0.91 44.63 -0.72
N ILE A 41 2.21 44.93 -0.77
CA ILE A 41 3.26 43.90 -0.90
C ILE A 41 3.26 42.96 0.31
N LEU A 42 3.18 43.50 1.53
CA LEU A 42 3.12 42.70 2.75
C LEU A 42 1.87 41.81 2.78
N LEU A 43 0.71 42.35 2.43
CA LEU A 43 -0.54 41.59 2.38
C LEU A 43 -0.50 40.49 1.32
N THR A 44 0.00 40.78 0.12
CA THR A 44 0.10 39.78 -0.97
C THR A 44 1.11 38.69 -0.65
N SER A 45 2.25 39.04 -0.04
CA SER A 45 3.24 38.08 0.46
C SER A 45 2.64 37.16 1.55
N LEU A 46 1.84 37.72 2.46
CA LEU A 46 1.18 36.93 3.51
C LEU A 46 0.14 35.96 2.94
N ILE A 47 -0.70 36.44 2.00
CA ILE A 47 -1.74 35.62 1.37
C ILE A 47 -1.12 34.47 0.56
N THR A 48 -0.09 34.76 -0.24
CA THR A 48 0.60 33.72 -1.04
C THR A 48 1.27 32.68 -0.15
N GLY A 49 1.94 33.11 0.94
CA GLY A 49 2.51 32.19 1.93
C GLY A 49 1.45 31.30 2.60
N PHE A 50 0.31 31.88 2.99
CA PHE A 50 -0.79 31.12 3.61
C PHE A 50 -1.39 30.07 2.66
N ILE A 51 -1.62 30.44 1.39
CA ILE A 51 -2.13 29.51 0.37
C ILE A 51 -1.11 28.38 0.12
N ALA A 52 0.17 28.71 -0.01
CA ALA A 52 1.23 27.71 -0.21
C ALA A 52 1.31 26.72 0.96
N GLN A 53 1.26 27.22 2.20
CA GLN A 53 1.27 26.40 3.42
C GLN A 53 0.06 25.46 3.48
N SER A 54 -1.14 25.95 3.13
CA SER A 54 -2.37 25.15 3.15
C SER A 54 -2.31 23.98 2.15
N ILE A 55 -1.81 24.24 0.94
CA ILE A 55 -1.62 23.19 -0.08
C ILE A 55 -0.56 22.17 0.37
N GLN A 56 0.53 22.65 0.98
CA GLN A 56 1.59 21.77 1.49
C GLN A 56 1.08 20.86 2.61
N ALA A 57 0.24 21.37 3.51
CA ALA A 57 -0.38 20.57 4.57
C ALA A 57 -1.23 19.42 4.01
N GLN A 58 -2.09 19.70 3.03
CA GLN A 58 -2.92 18.66 2.39
C GLN A 58 -2.08 17.61 1.66
N ARG A 59 -1.02 18.03 0.96
CA ARG A 59 -0.11 17.09 0.30
C ARG A 59 0.63 16.21 1.29
N ALA A 60 1.03 16.75 2.43
CA ALA A 60 1.70 16.00 3.48
C ALA A 60 0.79 14.93 4.09
N GLU A 61 -0.50 15.22 4.29
CA GLU A 61 -1.48 14.23 4.77
C GLU A 61 -1.64 13.07 3.80
N ILE A 62 -1.83 13.35 2.50
CA ILE A 62 -1.96 12.31 1.47
C ILE A 62 -0.68 11.47 1.39
N GLN A 63 0.49 12.11 1.43
CA GLN A 63 1.77 11.39 1.41
C GLN A 63 1.95 10.53 2.66
N ALA A 64 1.55 11.03 3.83
CA ALA A 64 1.59 10.27 5.07
C ALA A 64 0.68 9.04 5.01
N GLU A 65 -0.53 9.17 4.46
CA GLU A 65 -1.45 8.04 4.29
C GLU A 65 -0.88 6.98 3.34
N ILE A 66 -0.32 7.40 2.20
CA ILE A 66 0.35 6.50 1.25
C ILE A 66 1.53 5.80 1.93
N ALA A 67 2.36 6.54 2.68
CA ALA A 67 3.50 5.99 3.39
C ALA A 67 3.08 4.98 4.47
N ILE A 68 2.00 5.24 5.21
CA ILE A 68 1.44 4.30 6.19
C ILE A 68 0.95 3.03 5.50
N LYS A 69 0.22 3.16 4.39
CA LYS A 69 -0.28 2.01 3.62
C LYS A 69 0.87 1.17 3.05
N GLN A 70 1.89 1.81 2.51
CA GLN A 70 3.10 1.14 2.03
C GLN A 70 3.88 0.47 3.17
N SER A 71 4.05 1.16 4.30
CA SER A 71 4.72 0.60 5.49
C SER A 71 3.99 -0.62 6.03
N LYS A 72 2.64 -0.58 6.09
CA LYS A 72 1.83 -1.72 6.52
C LYS A 72 2.03 -2.92 5.60
N LYS A 73 1.98 -2.72 4.27
CA LYS A 73 2.23 -3.80 3.29
C LYS A 73 3.66 -4.36 3.41
N ALA A 74 4.65 -3.49 3.56
CA ALA A 74 6.05 -3.89 3.72
C ALA A 74 6.26 -4.71 5.00
N LYS A 75 5.67 -4.29 6.12
CA LYS A 75 5.72 -5.04 7.40
C LYS A 75 5.03 -6.39 7.30
N GLN A 76 3.89 -6.48 6.60
CA GLN A 76 3.22 -7.76 6.35
C GLN A 76 4.11 -8.69 5.54
N ALA A 77 4.64 -8.24 4.40
CA ALA A 77 5.55 -9.04 3.57
C ALA A 77 6.83 -9.46 4.32
N GLN A 78 7.35 -8.59 5.18
CA GLN A 78 8.49 -8.91 6.04
C GLN A 78 8.15 -10.03 7.04
N SER A 79 7.03 -9.89 7.77
CA SER A 79 6.58 -10.91 8.73
C SER A 79 6.38 -12.26 8.06
N GLU A 80 5.79 -12.27 6.86
CA GLU A 80 5.61 -13.50 6.08
C GLU A 80 6.96 -14.12 5.68
N ALA A 81 7.93 -13.31 5.27
CA ALA A 81 9.27 -13.78 4.94
C ALA A 81 10.02 -14.34 6.17
N GLU A 82 9.85 -13.72 7.34
CA GLU A 82 10.43 -14.18 8.60
C GLU A 82 9.81 -15.52 9.04
N GLU A 83 8.48 -15.69 8.94
CA GLU A 83 7.79 -16.95 9.20
C GLU A 83 8.29 -18.08 8.29
N LEU A 84 8.41 -17.82 6.98
CA LEU A 84 8.94 -18.78 6.02
C LEU A 84 10.40 -19.15 6.34
N THR A 85 11.22 -18.16 6.69
CA THR A 85 12.62 -18.39 7.06
C THR A 85 12.72 -19.25 8.30
N GLY A 86 11.93 -18.95 9.34
CA GLY A 86 11.85 -19.77 10.56
C GLY A 86 11.42 -21.20 10.26
N PHE A 87 10.39 -21.36 9.42
CA PHE A 87 9.95 -22.69 8.97
C PHE A 87 11.08 -23.47 8.28
N LEU A 88 11.82 -22.84 7.36
CA LEU A 88 12.92 -23.47 6.64
C LEU A 88 14.07 -23.86 7.56
N VAL A 89 14.44 -22.97 8.49
CA VAL A 89 15.47 -23.26 9.50
C VAL A 89 15.06 -24.45 10.37
N ASP A 90 13.82 -24.47 10.86
CA ASP A 90 13.29 -25.61 11.63
C ASP A 90 13.33 -26.90 10.81
N LEU A 91 12.94 -26.83 9.54
CA LEU A 91 12.91 -27.98 8.64
C LEU A 91 14.32 -28.55 8.42
N PHE A 92 15.33 -27.69 8.25
CA PHE A 92 16.73 -28.10 8.14
C PHE A 92 17.26 -28.68 9.45
N ASN A 93 16.94 -28.07 10.59
CA ASN A 93 17.36 -28.58 11.91
C ASN A 93 16.75 -29.96 12.22
N LEU A 94 15.47 -30.17 11.90
CA LEU A 94 14.80 -31.49 11.96
C LEU A 94 15.40 -32.52 10.98
N SER A 95 16.14 -32.05 9.99
CA SER A 95 16.80 -32.86 8.97
C SER A 95 18.28 -33.11 9.27
N ASN A 96 18.85 -32.43 10.27
CA ASN A 96 20.24 -32.55 10.67
C ASN A 96 20.33 -33.15 12.08
N PRO A 97 20.12 -34.48 12.25
CA PRO A 97 20.30 -35.12 13.54
C PRO A 97 21.80 -35.28 13.76
N GLU A 98 22.41 -34.48 14.63
CA GLU A 98 23.81 -34.63 15.02
C GLU A 98 24.19 -36.03 15.57
N ARG A 99 23.26 -37.01 15.67
CA ARG A 99 23.54 -38.31 16.29
C ARG A 99 22.92 -39.60 15.70
N ALA A 100 22.21 -39.62 14.56
CA ALA A 100 21.49 -40.87 14.19
C ALA A 100 21.60 -41.44 12.77
N SER A 101 22.06 -40.72 11.75
CA SER A 101 22.27 -41.36 10.44
C SER A 101 23.25 -40.60 9.57
N LYS A 102 24.33 -41.27 9.16
CA LYS A 102 25.34 -40.82 8.17
C LYS A 102 24.77 -40.62 6.74
N LYS A 103 23.45 -40.60 6.57
CA LYS A 103 22.80 -40.50 5.27
C LYS A 103 22.35 -39.05 5.06
N GLU A 104 22.95 -38.38 4.08
CA GLU A 104 22.50 -37.06 3.64
C GLU A 104 21.00 -37.13 3.32
N ILE A 105 20.22 -36.19 3.88
CA ILE A 105 18.80 -36.09 3.55
C ILE A 105 18.68 -35.71 2.08
N THR A 106 17.86 -36.46 1.34
CA THR A 106 17.60 -36.15 -0.07
C THR A 106 16.59 -35.01 -0.18
N THR A 107 16.63 -34.25 -1.28
CA THR A 107 15.64 -33.20 -1.58
C THR A 107 14.20 -33.73 -1.50
N ASN A 108 13.97 -34.97 -1.91
CA ASN A 108 12.65 -35.62 -1.84
C ASN A 108 12.16 -35.85 -0.41
N GLU A 109 13.05 -36.28 0.48
CA GLU A 109 12.74 -36.45 1.90
C GLU A 109 12.44 -35.10 2.56
N LEU A 110 13.23 -34.07 2.22
CA LEU A 110 13.01 -32.71 2.72
C LEU A 110 11.64 -32.16 2.31
N ILE A 111 11.25 -32.32 1.03
CA ILE A 111 9.93 -31.90 0.53
C ILE A 111 8.80 -32.70 1.20
N ASN A 112 8.97 -34.01 1.39
CA ASN A 112 7.99 -34.82 2.09
C ASN A 112 7.81 -34.36 3.55
N LYS A 113 8.90 -34.10 4.27
CA LYS A 113 8.84 -33.57 5.64
C LYS A 113 8.17 -32.20 5.70
N ALA A 114 8.48 -31.31 4.75
CA ALA A 114 7.82 -30.01 4.65
C ALA A 114 6.30 -30.16 4.47
N ASN A 115 5.90 -31.03 3.55
CA ASN A 115 4.50 -31.36 3.32
C ASN A 115 3.81 -31.85 4.59
N ASP A 116 4.41 -32.81 5.29
CA ASP A 116 3.80 -33.42 6.47
C ASP A 116 3.67 -32.38 7.60
N LYS A 117 4.69 -31.54 7.80
CA LYS A 117 4.65 -30.43 8.78
C LYS A 117 3.54 -29.43 8.44
N LEU A 118 3.39 -29.03 7.18
CA LEU A 118 2.34 -28.10 6.74
C LEU A 118 0.94 -28.70 6.86
N LEU A 119 0.77 -29.96 6.45
CA LEU A 119 -0.52 -30.66 6.55
C LEU A 119 -0.94 -30.89 8.02
N ALA A 120 -0.01 -30.89 8.97
CA ALA A 120 -0.31 -30.97 10.39
C ALA A 120 -0.77 -29.65 11.03
N ILE A 121 -0.62 -28.50 10.37
CA ILE A 121 -1.01 -27.18 10.93
C ILE A 121 -2.53 -27.04 10.92
N ASN A 122 -3.17 -26.90 12.09
CA ASN A 122 -4.63 -26.76 12.17
C ASN A 122 -5.12 -25.40 11.66
N GLU A 123 -4.44 -24.32 12.06
CA GLU A 123 -4.80 -22.93 11.72
C GLU A 123 -3.65 -22.27 10.94
N PRO A 124 -3.52 -22.57 9.64
CA PRO A 124 -2.42 -22.07 8.82
C PRO A 124 -2.47 -20.54 8.64
N THR A 125 -1.30 -19.92 8.71
CA THR A 125 -1.07 -18.52 8.33
C THR A 125 -1.19 -18.33 6.81
N MET A 126 -1.19 -17.08 6.34
CA MET A 126 -1.15 -16.83 4.90
C MET A 126 0.18 -17.30 4.28
N SER A 127 1.27 -17.16 5.03
CA SER A 127 2.60 -17.67 4.68
C SER A 127 2.57 -19.19 4.49
N ASP A 128 1.97 -19.92 5.43
CA ASP A 128 1.81 -21.39 5.34
C ASP A 128 1.04 -21.78 4.08
N ALA A 129 -0.05 -21.09 3.77
CA ALA A 129 -0.85 -21.36 2.58
C ALA A 129 -0.06 -21.14 1.29
N ARG A 130 0.71 -20.06 1.19
CA ARG A 130 1.58 -19.81 0.03
C ARG A 130 2.70 -20.84 -0.08
N PHE A 131 3.23 -21.30 1.04
CA PHE A 131 4.25 -22.34 1.05
C PHE A 131 3.68 -23.71 0.68
N MET A 132 2.49 -24.07 1.16
CA MET A 132 1.73 -25.23 0.69
C MET A 132 1.53 -25.21 -0.83
N HIS A 133 1.17 -24.05 -1.39
CA HIS A 133 1.06 -23.88 -2.84
C HIS A 133 2.38 -24.16 -3.58
N THR A 134 3.49 -23.69 -3.01
CA THR A 134 4.83 -23.93 -3.55
C THR A 134 5.19 -25.41 -3.52
N ILE A 135 4.96 -26.10 -2.40
CA ILE A 135 5.20 -27.55 -2.27
C ILE A 135 4.30 -28.35 -3.23
N GLY A 136 3.03 -27.99 -3.35
CA GLY A 136 2.11 -28.61 -4.31
C GLY A 136 2.59 -28.45 -5.75
N SER A 137 3.09 -27.26 -6.12
CA SER A 137 3.69 -27.00 -7.44
C SER A 137 4.92 -27.86 -7.72
N ILE A 138 5.76 -28.07 -6.71
CA ILE A 138 6.91 -28.98 -6.81
C ILE A 138 6.42 -30.42 -7.02
N TYR A 139 5.44 -30.88 -6.25
CA TYR A 139 4.85 -32.21 -6.46
C TYR A 139 4.20 -32.39 -7.84
N THR A 140 3.52 -31.36 -8.37
CA THR A 140 2.96 -31.40 -9.73
C THR A 140 4.05 -31.58 -10.79
N ARG A 141 5.21 -30.93 -10.63
CA ARG A 141 6.38 -31.09 -11.51
C ARG A 141 7.04 -32.46 -11.38
N MET A 142 6.97 -33.06 -10.19
CA MET A 142 7.46 -34.42 -9.92
C MET A 142 6.46 -35.53 -10.29
N ASP A 143 5.33 -35.20 -10.94
CA ASP A 143 4.22 -36.11 -11.26
C ASP A 143 3.58 -36.81 -10.04
N LYS A 144 3.81 -36.27 -8.83
CA LYS A 144 3.20 -36.74 -7.58
C LYS A 144 1.83 -36.09 -7.38
N LEU A 145 0.93 -36.31 -8.33
CA LEU A 145 -0.33 -35.57 -8.48
C LEU A 145 -1.27 -35.69 -7.27
N GLN A 146 -1.37 -36.87 -6.64
CA GLN A 146 -2.19 -37.05 -5.44
C GLN A 146 -1.69 -36.24 -4.26
N LYS A 147 -0.36 -36.20 -4.04
CA LYS A 147 0.23 -35.35 -2.99
C LYS A 147 0.05 -33.87 -3.29
N ALA A 148 0.21 -33.48 -4.56
CA ALA A 148 -0.02 -32.11 -4.99
C ALA A 148 -1.46 -31.68 -4.72
N LYS A 149 -2.45 -32.51 -5.08
CA LYS A 149 -3.88 -32.24 -4.84
C LYS A 149 -4.14 -31.90 -3.36
N ILE A 150 -3.75 -32.80 -2.45
CA ILE A 150 -4.03 -32.66 -1.01
C ILE A 150 -3.48 -31.35 -0.45
N ILE A 151 -2.22 -31.01 -0.75
CA ILE A 151 -1.59 -29.82 -0.19
C ILE A 151 -2.08 -28.52 -0.84
N ILE A 152 -2.42 -28.54 -2.14
CA ILE A 152 -3.04 -27.38 -2.81
C ILE A 152 -4.46 -27.15 -2.29
N GLU A 153 -5.26 -28.19 -2.05
CA GLU A 153 -6.61 -28.04 -1.48
C GLU A 153 -6.56 -27.33 -0.12
N LYS A 154 -5.65 -27.76 0.77
CA LYS A 154 -5.47 -27.10 2.07
C LYS A 154 -4.99 -25.65 1.95
N SER A 155 -4.08 -25.38 1.00
CA SER A 155 -3.67 -24.02 0.66
C SER A 155 -4.87 -23.16 0.26
N LEU A 156 -5.69 -23.67 -0.66
CA LEU A 156 -6.84 -22.96 -1.21
C LEU A 156 -7.89 -22.67 -0.13
N LEU A 157 -8.21 -23.64 0.73
CA LEU A 157 -9.13 -23.45 1.86
C LEU A 157 -8.66 -22.31 2.78
N THR A 158 -7.36 -22.24 3.06
CA THR A 158 -6.79 -21.18 3.89
C THR A 158 -6.93 -19.81 3.22
N LYS A 159 -6.63 -19.73 1.92
CA LYS A 159 -6.72 -18.50 1.12
C LYS A 159 -8.16 -18.00 1.02
N GLN A 160 -9.11 -18.88 0.74
CA GLN A 160 -10.54 -18.57 0.68
C GLN A 160 -11.10 -18.03 2.00
N SER A 161 -10.53 -18.42 3.14
CA SER A 161 -10.96 -17.91 4.45
C SER A 161 -10.47 -16.49 4.76
N LYS A 162 -9.47 -15.99 4.03
CA LYS A 162 -8.74 -14.73 4.34
C LYS A 162 -8.76 -13.69 3.22
N LEU A 163 -9.06 -14.10 1.98
CA LEU A 163 -9.02 -13.27 0.79
C LEU A 163 -10.39 -13.17 0.12
N ASP A 164 -10.57 -12.13 -0.68
CA ASP A 164 -11.76 -11.96 -1.50
C ASP A 164 -11.79 -13.05 -2.60
N ALA A 165 -13.00 -13.51 -2.98
CA ALA A 165 -13.16 -14.60 -3.94
C ALA A 165 -12.50 -14.37 -5.31
N ASN A 166 -12.32 -13.10 -5.70
CA ASN A 166 -11.67 -12.70 -6.96
C ASN A 166 -10.16 -12.44 -6.82
N ASP A 167 -9.54 -12.80 -5.70
CA ASP A 167 -8.10 -12.65 -5.52
C ASP A 167 -7.32 -13.59 -6.45
N ASP A 168 -6.27 -13.06 -7.09
CA ASP A 168 -5.41 -13.79 -8.03
C ASP A 168 -4.81 -15.07 -7.41
N GLU A 169 -4.56 -15.07 -6.10
CA GLU A 169 -4.02 -16.23 -5.41
C GLU A 169 -5.02 -17.40 -5.29
N ILE A 170 -6.32 -17.10 -5.21
CA ILE A 170 -7.40 -18.10 -5.24
C ILE A 170 -7.53 -18.66 -6.65
N ILE A 171 -7.58 -17.78 -7.65
CA ILE A 171 -7.68 -18.15 -9.08
C ILE A 171 -6.52 -19.07 -9.47
N SER A 172 -5.30 -18.73 -9.05
CA SER A 172 -4.11 -19.54 -9.29
C SER A 172 -4.21 -20.94 -8.67
N GLY A 173 -4.70 -21.03 -7.42
CA GLY A 173 -4.91 -22.31 -6.73
C GLY A 173 -5.95 -23.19 -7.42
N ILE A 174 -7.09 -22.61 -7.81
CA ILE A 174 -8.17 -23.29 -8.53
C ILE A 174 -7.66 -23.80 -9.89
N THR A 175 -7.01 -22.93 -10.68
CA THR A 175 -6.43 -23.29 -11.98
C THR A 175 -5.47 -24.46 -11.85
N GLN A 176 -4.61 -24.44 -10.82
CA GLN A 176 -3.67 -25.52 -10.57
C GLN A 176 -4.38 -26.83 -10.19
N LEU A 177 -5.44 -26.79 -9.37
CA LEU A 177 -6.25 -27.97 -9.07
C LEU A 177 -6.91 -28.52 -10.33
N GLY A 178 -7.53 -27.69 -11.16
CA GLY A 178 -8.11 -28.12 -12.43
C GLY A 178 -7.10 -28.86 -13.31
N LEU A 179 -5.86 -28.34 -13.42
CA LEU A 179 -4.76 -29.01 -14.13
C LEU A 179 -4.35 -30.35 -13.50
N ILE A 180 -4.30 -30.43 -12.16
CA ILE A 180 -3.99 -31.66 -11.44
C ILE A 180 -5.10 -32.71 -11.67
N HIS A 181 -6.36 -32.32 -11.55
CA HIS A 181 -7.52 -33.19 -11.77
C HIS A 181 -7.59 -33.75 -13.19
N ARG A 182 -7.33 -32.89 -14.19
CA ARG A 182 -7.23 -33.31 -15.59
C ARG A 182 -6.12 -34.36 -15.79
N ARG A 183 -4.95 -34.17 -15.17
CA ARG A 183 -3.84 -35.14 -15.25
C ARG A 183 -4.12 -36.43 -14.49
N LEU A 184 -4.94 -36.38 -13.44
CA LEU A 184 -5.42 -37.55 -12.70
C LEU A 184 -6.51 -38.35 -13.45
N LYS A 185 -6.95 -37.89 -14.64
CA LYS A 185 -8.09 -38.45 -15.40
C LYS A 185 -9.43 -38.40 -14.64
N ASN A 186 -9.53 -37.55 -13.63
CA ASN A 186 -10.77 -37.26 -12.92
C ASN A 186 -11.50 -36.13 -13.64
N ASN A 187 -11.99 -36.41 -14.85
CA ASN A 187 -12.49 -35.38 -15.77
C ASN A 187 -13.71 -34.62 -15.19
N ASP A 188 -14.58 -35.31 -14.44
CA ASP A 188 -15.78 -34.70 -13.85
C ASP A 188 -15.46 -33.59 -12.83
N LEU A 189 -14.34 -33.69 -12.11
CA LEU A 189 -13.90 -32.67 -11.15
C LEU A 189 -13.05 -31.57 -11.81
N ALA A 190 -12.52 -31.80 -13.00
CA ALA A 190 -11.70 -30.80 -13.69
C ALA A 190 -12.55 -29.64 -14.25
N GLU A 191 -13.82 -29.91 -14.59
CA GLU A 191 -14.78 -28.92 -15.09
C GLU A 191 -15.31 -27.98 -13.99
N GLU A 192 -15.34 -28.42 -12.73
CA GLU A 192 -15.76 -27.59 -11.60
C GLU A 192 -14.73 -26.49 -11.27
N TYR A 193 -13.46 -26.70 -11.63
CA TYR A 193 -12.34 -25.80 -11.33
C TYR A 193 -11.81 -25.01 -12.55
N LEU A 194 -12.46 -25.10 -13.71
CA LEU A 194 -12.12 -24.35 -14.94
C LEU A 194 -13.23 -23.36 -15.31
#